data_AF-A0A0F6TP31-F1
#
_entry.id   AF-A0A0F6TP31-F1
#
_cell.length_a   1.000
_cell.length_b   1.000
_cell.length_c   1.000
_cell.angle_alpha   90.00
_cell.angle_beta   90.00
_cell.angle_gamma   90.00
#
_symmetry.space_group_name_H-M   'P 1'
#
loop_
_entity.id
_entity.type
_entity.pdbx_description
1 polymer ?
#
loop_
_entity_poly.entity_id
_entity_poly.type
_entity_poly.pdbx_seq_one_letter_code
_entity_poly.pdbx_strand_id
1 'polypeptide(L)'
;MKKTLLTLTTVLGLTIAGSAMADEAESLKQQELRACDMQAQQLPEEVRAKQQENCKCVVENTDYEALVEAKKSGDMAKVQEIKSEASQSCNGVQ
;
A
#
# COMPACT_ATOMS: atom_id res chain seq x y z
N MET A 1 -3.50 -52.12 -24.80
CA MET A 1 -3.40 -51.84 -23.35
C MET A 1 -1.90 -51.69 -23.04
N LYS A 2 -1.31 -50.64 -22.46
CA LYS A 2 -1.75 -49.42 -21.77
C LYS A 2 -0.83 -48.28 -22.23
N LYS A 3 -1.38 -47.06 -22.38
CA LYS A 3 -0.65 -45.84 -22.70
C LYS A 3 0.25 -45.48 -21.51
N THR A 4 1.57 -45.45 -21.73
CA THR A 4 2.54 -44.94 -20.76
C THR A 4 2.41 -43.42 -20.74
N LEU A 5 1.58 -42.93 -19.82
CA LEU A 5 1.36 -41.51 -19.57
C LEU A 5 2.64 -40.88 -19.04
N LEU A 6 3.08 -39.84 -19.76
CA LEU A 6 4.11 -38.89 -19.39
C LEU A 6 3.90 -38.39 -17.95
N THR A 7 4.82 -38.75 -17.05
CA THR A 7 4.99 -38.09 -15.76
C THR A 7 5.68 -36.75 -16.00
N LEU A 8 4.88 -35.76 -16.37
CA LEU A 8 5.27 -34.35 -16.37
C LEU A 8 5.02 -33.79 -14.96
N THR A 9 5.86 -34.18 -14.00
CA THR A 9 5.86 -33.60 -12.65
C THR A 9 6.74 -32.35 -12.64
N THR A 10 6.27 -31.30 -13.32
CA THR A 10 6.73 -29.92 -13.11
C THR A 10 6.15 -29.39 -11.81
N VAL A 11 6.76 -29.77 -10.70
CA VAL A 11 6.56 -29.08 -9.41
C VAL A 11 7.47 -27.85 -9.40
N LEU A 12 7.11 -26.84 -10.20
CA LEU A 12 7.53 -25.46 -10.00
C LEU A 12 6.31 -24.72 -9.43
N GLY A 13 6.06 -24.92 -8.13
CA GLY A 13 4.96 -24.29 -7.40
C GLY A 13 5.49 -23.23 -6.45
N LEU A 14 5.60 -22.00 -6.95
CA LEU A 14 5.50 -20.71 -6.24
C LEU A 14 6.04 -20.65 -4.79
N THR A 15 7.27 -20.18 -4.58
CA THR A 15 7.69 -19.67 -3.25
C THR A 15 8.50 -18.37 -3.27
N ILE A 16 8.53 -17.63 -4.38
CA ILE A 16 9.30 -16.37 -4.43
C ILE A 16 8.46 -15.22 -5.00
N ALA A 17 7.36 -14.90 -4.32
CA ALA A 17 6.58 -13.69 -4.61
C ALA A 17 6.70 -12.60 -3.52
N GLY A 18 7.56 -12.82 -2.50
CA GLY A 18 7.66 -11.91 -1.35
C GLY A 18 8.47 -10.63 -1.60
N SER A 19 9.49 -10.66 -2.45
CA SER A 19 10.42 -9.52 -2.57
C SER A 19 9.91 -8.39 -3.46
N ALA A 20 9.19 -8.71 -4.55
CA ALA A 20 8.67 -7.67 -5.47
C ALA A 20 7.57 -6.81 -4.82
N MET A 21 6.81 -7.36 -3.88
CA MET A 21 5.70 -6.65 -3.22
C MET A 21 6.19 -5.63 -2.19
N ALA A 22 7.26 -5.96 -1.44
CA ALA A 22 7.85 -5.05 -0.45
C ALA A 22 8.50 -3.82 -1.10
N ASP A 23 9.17 -3.99 -2.24
CA ASP A 23 9.77 -2.88 -3.00
C ASP A 23 8.70 -1.91 -3.54
N GLU A 24 7.58 -2.44 -4.03
CA GLU A 24 6.44 -1.63 -4.50
C GLU A 24 5.75 -0.89 -3.36
N ALA A 25 5.55 -1.55 -2.21
CA ALA A 25 4.93 -0.95 -1.03
C ALA A 25 5.76 0.22 -0.48
N GLU A 26 7.07 0.02 -0.31
CA GLU A 26 7.97 1.08 0.16
C GLU A 26 8.07 2.24 -0.85
N SER A 27 8.13 1.94 -2.15
CA SER A 27 8.14 2.96 -3.19
C SER A 27 6.87 3.83 -3.16
N LEU A 28 5.70 3.20 -2.97
CA LEU A 28 4.42 3.89 -2.85
C LEU A 28 4.38 4.77 -1.58
N LYS A 29 4.86 4.26 -0.44
CA LYS A 29 4.99 5.04 0.80
C LYS A 29 5.86 6.28 0.60
N GLN A 30 7.05 6.13 0.02
CA GLN A 30 7.96 7.25 -0.23
C GLN A 30 7.39 8.25 -1.25
N GLN A 31 6.59 7.79 -2.21
CA GLN A 31 5.87 8.68 -3.12
C GLN A 31 4.83 9.52 -2.36
N GLU A 32 4.04 8.90 -1.49
CA GLU A 32 3.00 9.61 -0.73
C GLU A 32 3.59 10.56 0.31
N LEU A 33 4.70 10.21 0.99
CA LEU A 33 5.43 11.15 1.86
C LEU A 33 5.89 12.40 1.11
N ARG A 34 6.45 12.23 -0.09
CA ARG A 34 6.85 13.37 -0.95
C ARG A 34 5.63 14.19 -1.39
N ALA A 35 4.51 13.53 -1.68
CA ALA A 35 3.27 14.22 -2.00
C ALA A 35 2.75 15.04 -0.82
N CYS A 36 2.86 14.54 0.42
CA CYS A 36 2.53 15.31 1.62
C CYS A 36 3.35 16.59 1.74
N ASP A 37 4.67 16.51 1.52
CA ASP A 37 5.55 17.68 1.58
C ASP A 37 5.22 18.71 0.48
N MET A 38 4.91 18.25 -0.73
CA MET A 38 4.50 19.14 -1.83
C MET A 38 3.13 19.78 -1.59
N GLN A 39 2.15 19.02 -1.09
CA GLN A 39 0.82 19.53 -0.78
C GLN A 39 0.90 20.58 0.34
N ALA A 40 1.69 20.33 1.38
CA ALA A 40 1.90 21.28 2.47
C ALA A 40 2.50 22.61 1.98
N GLN A 41 3.44 22.58 1.04
CA GLN A 41 4.04 23.79 0.46
C GLN A 41 3.03 24.68 -0.29
N GLN A 42 1.96 24.09 -0.82
CA GLN A 42 0.90 24.82 -1.51
C GLN A 42 -0.10 25.47 -0.54
N LEU A 43 -0.02 25.15 0.75
CA LEU A 43 -0.92 25.67 1.77
C LEU A 43 -0.37 26.95 2.43
N PRO A 44 -1.27 27.82 2.94
CA PRO A 44 -0.91 28.93 3.82
C PRO A 44 -0.10 28.43 5.04
N GLU A 45 0.83 29.25 5.51
CA GLU A 45 1.74 28.91 6.61
C GLU A 45 0.98 28.47 7.87
N GLU A 46 -0.15 29.12 8.15
CA GLU A 46 -1.03 28.89 9.31
C GLU A 46 -1.56 27.45 9.41
N VAL A 47 -1.78 26.78 8.27
CA VAL A 47 -2.34 25.41 8.23
C VAL A 47 -1.35 24.37 7.71
N ARG A 48 -0.20 24.83 7.17
CA ARG A 48 0.82 24.00 6.55
C ARG A 48 1.33 22.91 7.49
N ALA A 49 1.76 23.28 8.70
CA ALA A 49 2.36 22.33 9.64
C ALA A 49 1.35 21.23 10.03
N LYS A 50 0.13 21.64 10.40
CA LYS A 50 -0.94 20.71 10.79
C LYS A 50 -1.34 19.77 9.66
N GLN A 51 -1.46 20.28 8.43
CA GLN A 51 -1.79 19.41 7.29
C GLN A 51 -0.65 18.52 6.86
N GLN A 52 0.60 18.97 6.97
CA GLN A 52 1.76 18.13 6.72
C GLN A 52 1.83 16.98 7.71
N GLU A 53 1.64 17.27 9.01
CA GLU A 53 1.62 16.28 10.08
C GLU A 53 0.50 15.26 9.88
N ASN A 54 -0.72 15.73 9.61
CA ASN A 54 -1.86 14.85 9.36
C ASN A 54 -1.63 13.95 8.14
N CYS A 55 -1.13 14.50 7.03
CA CYS A 55 -0.82 13.71 5.84
C CYS A 55 0.25 12.65 6.11
N LYS A 56 1.34 13.01 6.82
CA LYS A 56 2.40 12.08 7.20
C LYS A 56 1.87 10.98 8.11
N CYS A 57 1.02 11.32 9.08
CA CYS A 57 0.38 10.35 9.94
C CYS A 57 -0.40 9.30 9.13
N VAL A 58 -1.22 9.75 8.16
CA VAL A 58 -2.02 8.81 7.33
C VAL A 58 -1.11 7.89 6.53
N VAL A 59 -0.05 8.43 5.94
CA VAL A 59 0.96 7.64 5.23
C VAL A 59 1.62 6.62 6.16
N GLU A 60 2.03 7.02 7.35
CA GLU A 60 2.67 6.11 8.31
C GLU A 60 1.73 5.01 8.84
N ASN A 61 0.42 5.27 8.88
CA ASN A 61 -0.60 4.31 9.31
C ASN A 61 -1.23 3.51 8.16
N THR A 62 -0.81 3.73 6.91
CA THR A 62 -1.31 2.98 5.77
C THR A 62 -0.58 1.64 5.64
N ASP A 63 -1.33 0.54 5.62
CA ASP A 63 -0.80 -0.78 5.27
C ASP A 63 -0.57 -0.86 3.74
N TYR A 64 0.64 -0.50 3.30
CA TYR A 64 0.99 -0.43 1.89
C TYR A 64 1.10 -1.80 1.22
N GLU A 65 1.46 -2.84 1.97
CA GLU A 65 1.50 -4.20 1.42
C GLU A 65 0.08 -4.66 1.08
N ALA A 66 -0.86 -4.51 2.02
CA ALA A 66 -2.26 -4.82 1.79
C ALA A 66 -2.88 -3.90 0.72
N LEU A 67 -2.47 -2.63 0.66
CA LEU A 67 -2.95 -1.68 -0.34
C LEU A 67 -2.51 -2.07 -1.76
N VAL A 68 -1.25 -2.48 -1.94
CA VAL A 68 -0.71 -2.94 -3.23
C VAL A 68 -1.41 -4.22 -3.65
N GLU A 69 -1.60 -5.17 -2.73
CA GLU A 69 -2.32 -6.41 -3.01
C GLU A 69 -3.77 -6.16 -3.42
N ALA A 70 -4.51 -5.33 -2.67
CA ALA A 70 -5.89 -4.97 -2.98
C ALA A 70 -6.02 -4.25 -4.33
N LYS A 71 -5.07 -3.37 -4.68
CA LYS A 71 -5.03 -2.73 -6.01
C LYS A 71 -4.80 -3.74 -7.13
N LYS A 72 -3.90 -4.71 -6.93
CA LYS A 72 -3.60 -5.76 -7.91
C LYS A 72 -4.76 -6.73 -8.12
N SER A 73 -5.49 -7.06 -7.04
CA SER A 73 -6.67 -7.93 -7.10
C SER A 73 -7.93 -7.22 -7.59
N GLY A 74 -7.92 -5.88 -7.64
CA GLY A 74 -9.08 -5.06 -8.01
C GLY A 74 -10.11 -4.92 -6.88
N ASP A 75 -9.74 -5.25 -5.64
CA ASP A 75 -10.60 -5.14 -4.47
C ASP A 75 -10.70 -3.69 -3.98
N MET A 76 -11.57 -2.93 -4.63
CA MET A 76 -11.78 -1.52 -4.29
C MET A 76 -12.43 -1.31 -2.92
N ALA A 77 -13.14 -2.32 -2.38
CA ALA A 77 -13.67 -2.25 -1.03
C ALA A 77 -12.53 -2.29 -0.01
N LYS A 78 -11.58 -3.21 -0.17
CA LYS A 78 -10.40 -3.30 0.68
C LYS A 78 -9.50 -2.07 0.57
N VAL A 79 -9.32 -1.51 -0.63
CA VAL A 79 -8.61 -0.24 -0.82
C VAL A 79 -9.25 0.90 -0.02
N GLN A 80 -10.57 1.00 0.00
CA GLN A 80 -11.28 2.04 0.76
C GLN A 80 -11.19 1.81 2.26
N GLU A 81 -11.30 0.56 2.71
CA GLU A 81 -11.15 0.18 4.12
C GLU A 81 -9.78 0.60 4.65
N ILE A 82 -8.69 0.18 4.00
CA ILE A 82 -7.31 0.51 4.40
C ILE A 82 -7.10 2.02 4.52
N LYS A 83 -7.58 2.79 3.53
CA LYS A 83 -7.46 4.26 3.57
C LYS A 83 -8.28 4.89 4.69
N SER A 84 -9.45 4.33 4.97
CA SER A 84 -10.34 4.83 6.03
C SER A 84 -9.74 4.56 7.40
N GLU A 85 -9.21 3.36 7.63
CA GLU A 85 -8.51 2.99 8.87
C GLU A 85 -7.30 3.90 9.12
N ALA A 86 -6.43 4.06 8.11
CA ALA A 86 -5.28 4.95 8.21
C ALA A 86 -5.68 6.40 8.54
N SER A 87 -6.77 6.89 7.93
CA SER A 87 -7.30 8.23 8.21
C SER A 87 -7.91 8.35 9.61
N GLN A 88 -8.60 7.32 10.09
CA GLN A 88 -9.21 7.32 11.42
C GLN A 88 -8.16 7.33 12.54
N SER A 89 -7.04 6.61 12.36
CA SER A 89 -5.91 6.59 13.30
C SER A 89 -5.29 7.98 13.51
N CYS A 90 -5.44 8.88 12.54
CA CYS A 90 -4.84 10.22 12.56
C CYS A 90 -5.82 11.34 12.95
N ASN A 91 -7.13 11.07 12.89
CA ASN A 91 -8.17 12.02 13.31
C ASN A 91 -8.59 11.86 14.79
N GLY A 92 -7.71 11.28 15.61
CA GLY A 92 -7.99 10.85 16.99
C GLY A 92 -7.45 11.73 18.12
N VAL A 93 -7.07 13.00 17.87
CA VAL A 93 -6.86 14.00 18.94
C VAL A 93 -7.48 15.34 18.51
N GLN A 94 -8.76 15.51 18.82
CA GLN A 94 -9.40 16.81 19.00
C GLN A 94 -9.97 16.86 20.42
#